data_AF-A0A2S0XQT3-F1
#
_entry.id   AF-A0A2S0XQT3-F1
#
_cell.length_a   1.000
_cell.length_b   1.000
_cell.length_c   1.000
_cell.angle_alpha   90.00
_cell.angle_beta   90.00
_cell.angle_gamma   90.00
#
_symmetry.space_group_name_H-M   'P 1'
#
loop_
_entity.id
_entity.type
_entity.pdbx_description
1 polymer ?
#
loop_
_entity_poly.entity_id
_entity_poly.type
_entity_poly.pdbx_seq_one_letter_code
_entity_poly.pdbx_strand_id
1 'polypeptide(L)'
;MSRIVESHYNPPSETGAVRVTKGTPGGHPADGMTAEVNIGDGAFSSIINPQSFANGGPKWVMRYGNPESIRYSVARLLESYDYLLSSNINLTEATRRLRLLRAGRLALQESKHEPR
;
A
#
# COMPACT_ATOMS: atom_id res chain seq x y z
N MET A 1 -9.37 10.64 12.37
CA MET A 1 -9.48 11.52 11.18
C MET A 1 -8.28 11.28 10.26
N SER A 2 -8.35 10.29 9.37
CA SER A 2 -7.22 10.02 8.45
C SER A 2 -7.24 11.06 7.31
N ARG A 3 -6.17 11.84 7.17
CA ARG A 3 -6.06 12.93 6.19
C ARG A 3 -5.20 12.42 5.01
N ILE A 4 -5.77 12.41 3.81
CA ILE A 4 -5.03 12.12 2.57
C ILE A 4 -4.25 13.38 2.19
N VAL A 5 -2.93 13.29 2.07
CA VAL A 5 -2.04 14.41 1.70
C VAL A 5 -1.49 14.19 0.29
N GLU A 6 -1.70 15.16 -0.60
CA GLU A 6 -1.12 15.22 -1.95
C GLU A 6 0.19 16.03 -1.98
N SER A 7 1.22 15.40 -2.54
CA SER A 7 2.47 15.94 -3.14
C SER A 7 3.57 16.53 -2.23
N HIS A 8 4.81 16.36 -2.71
CA HIS A 8 6.13 16.33 -2.04
C HIS A 8 6.40 15.06 -1.20
N TYR A 9 7.62 14.51 -1.30
CA TYR A 9 8.04 13.30 -0.57
C TYR A 9 8.00 13.58 0.93
N ASN A 10 6.84 13.37 1.53
CA ASN A 10 6.67 13.33 2.97
C ASN A 10 6.16 11.91 3.29
N PRO A 11 6.99 11.05 3.91
CA PRO A 11 6.53 9.72 4.30
C PRO A 11 5.42 9.87 5.35
N PRO A 12 4.45 8.93 5.43
CA PRO A 12 3.48 8.92 6.52
C PRO A 12 4.24 8.91 7.85
N SER A 13 4.23 10.00 8.62
CA SER A 13 5.09 10.17 9.80
C SER A 13 4.55 9.47 11.04
N GLU A 14 3.24 9.27 11.11
CA GLU A 14 2.57 8.61 12.22
C GLU A 14 2.53 7.09 12.01
N THR A 15 2.81 6.32 13.06
CA THR A 15 2.69 4.85 13.01
C THR A 15 1.25 4.47 12.65
N GLY A 16 1.09 3.62 11.64
CA GLY A 16 -0.21 3.22 11.10
C GLY A 16 -0.80 4.16 10.05
N ALA A 17 -0.16 5.30 9.76
CA ALA A 17 -0.58 6.16 8.66
C ALA A 17 -0.35 5.47 7.31
N VAL A 18 -1.27 5.72 6.39
CA VAL A 18 -1.33 5.10 5.07
C VAL A 18 -1.23 6.16 4.00
N ARG A 19 -0.47 5.87 2.95
CA ARG A 19 -0.34 6.73 1.77
C ARG A 19 -0.52 5.92 0.49
N VAL A 20 -1.29 6.45 -0.45
CA VAL A 20 -1.35 5.94 -1.82
C VAL A 20 -0.62 6.94 -2.71
N THR A 21 0.47 6.52 -3.34
CA THR A 21 1.18 7.37 -4.31
C THR A 21 0.45 7.34 -5.64
N LYS A 22 0.16 8.52 -6.18
CA LYS A 22 -0.43 8.73 -7.51
C LYS A 22 0.31 9.89 -8.18
N GLY A 23 0.47 9.83 -9.50
CA GLY A 23 1.01 10.94 -10.28
C GLY A 23 2.51 11.15 -10.06
N THR A 24 3.27 10.07 -9.89
CA THR A 24 4.73 10.11 -9.89
C THR A 24 5.22 10.79 -11.18
N PRO A 25 6.25 11.66 -11.17
CA PRO A 25 6.76 12.30 -12.38
C PRO A 25 7.04 11.26 -13.48
N GLY A 26 6.39 11.40 -14.63
CA GLY A 26 6.45 10.43 -15.74
C GLY A 26 5.37 9.33 -15.72
N GLY A 27 4.49 9.29 -14.71
CA GLY A 27 3.34 8.39 -14.65
C GLY A 27 3.73 6.92 -14.47
N HIS A 28 4.33 6.58 -13.33
CA HIS A 28 4.82 5.23 -13.10
C HIS A 28 3.67 4.20 -13.21
N PRO A 29 3.84 3.07 -13.93
CA PRO A 29 2.74 2.13 -14.20
C PRO A 29 2.04 1.56 -12.97
N ALA A 30 2.72 1.51 -11.81
CA ALA A 30 2.17 1.02 -10.56
C ALA A 30 1.53 2.09 -9.66
N ASP A 31 1.44 3.34 -10.13
CA ASP A 31 0.78 4.40 -9.37
C ASP A 31 -0.64 4.01 -8.98
N GLY A 32 -0.98 4.19 -7.71
CA GLY A 32 -2.29 3.86 -7.15
C GLY A 32 -2.54 2.36 -6.89
N MET A 33 -1.66 1.45 -7.29
CA MET A 33 -1.87 -0.01 -7.15
C MET A 33 -1.63 -0.52 -5.72
N THR A 34 -0.66 0.06 -5.04
CA THR A 34 -0.29 -0.25 -3.65
C THR A 34 -0.40 0.99 -2.77
N ALA A 35 -0.51 0.76 -1.47
CA ALA A 35 -0.39 1.79 -0.46
C ALA A 35 0.82 1.48 0.45
N GLU A 36 1.53 2.52 0.85
CA GLU A 36 2.56 2.46 1.89
C GLU A 36 1.92 2.65 3.27
N VAL A 37 2.30 1.80 4.21
CA VAL A 37 1.90 1.89 5.62
C VAL A 37 3.16 2.11 6.45
N ASN A 38 3.15 3.14 7.30
CA ASN A 38 4.17 3.29 8.33
C ASN A 38 3.96 2.22 9.40
N ILE A 39 4.94 1.34 9.57
CA ILE A 39 4.88 0.21 10.50
C ILE A 39 5.63 0.46 11.82
N GLY A 40 6.06 1.70 12.06
CA GLY A 40 6.83 2.13 13.23
C GLY A 40 8.35 2.09 12.98
N ASP A 41 9.11 2.72 13.87
CA ASP A 41 10.59 2.72 13.87
C ASP A 41 11.23 3.18 12.56
N GLY A 42 10.55 4.07 11.83
CA GLY A 42 10.99 4.56 10.52
C GLY A 42 10.84 3.54 9.38
N ALA A 43 10.22 2.39 9.63
CA ALA A 43 10.00 1.35 8.64
C ALA A 43 8.63 1.50 7.94
N PHE A 44 8.59 1.08 6.68
CA PHE A 44 7.40 1.11 5.83
C PHE A 44 7.17 -0.25 5.20
N SER A 45 5.91 -0.57 4.92
CA SER A 45 5.52 -1.79 4.24
C SER A 45 4.36 -1.51 3.30
N SER A 46 4.29 -2.30 2.22
CA SER A 46 3.33 -2.08 1.15
C SER A 46 2.19 -3.06 1.23
N ILE A 47 0.96 -2.55 1.09
CA ILE A 47 -0.25 -3.37 0.95
C ILE A 47 -0.91 -3.07 -0.39
N ILE A 48 -1.72 -4.01 -0.88
CA ILE A 48 -2.55 -3.75 -2.06
C ILE A 48 -3.56 -2.67 -1.71
N ASN A 49 -3.66 -1.63 -2.55
CA ASN A 49 -4.73 -0.64 -2.44
C ASN A 49 -6.06 -1.28 -2.89
N PRO A 50 -7.05 -1.52 -2.00
CA PRO A 50 -8.32 -2.12 -2.40
C PRO A 50 -9.12 -1.26 -3.38
N GLN A 51 -8.82 0.03 -3.51
CA GLN A 51 -9.48 0.93 -4.46
C GLN A 51 -9.00 0.72 -5.91
N SER A 52 -7.79 0.18 -6.12
CA SER A 52 -7.24 -0.06 -7.47
C SER A 52 -8.04 -1.12 -8.26
N PHE A 53 -8.84 -1.92 -7.56
CA PHE A 53 -9.69 -2.94 -8.18
C PHE A 53 -10.97 -2.40 -8.82
N ALA A 54 -11.34 -1.14 -8.53
CA ALA A 54 -12.60 -0.57 -8.99
C ALA A 54 -12.65 -0.43 -10.53
N ASN A 55 -11.51 -0.17 -11.16
CA ASN A 55 -11.39 -0.01 -12.61
C ASN A 55 -10.63 -1.21 -13.21
N GLY A 56 -11.29 -2.36 -13.25
CA GLY A 56 -10.77 -3.55 -13.92
C GLY A 56 -9.54 -4.14 -13.23
N GLY A 57 -9.67 -4.55 -11.95
CA GLY A 57 -8.58 -5.07 -11.11
C GLY A 57 -7.68 -6.16 -11.72
N PRO A 58 -6.69 -6.70 -10.99
CA PRO A 58 -5.55 -7.47 -11.51
C PRO A 58 -5.89 -8.55 -12.54
N LYS A 59 -6.99 -9.29 -12.36
CA LYS A 59 -7.47 -10.26 -13.37
C LYS A 59 -7.75 -9.63 -14.73
N TRP A 60 -8.42 -8.48 -14.75
CA TRP A 60 -8.77 -7.76 -15.98
C TRP A 60 -7.52 -7.09 -16.57
N VAL A 61 -6.65 -6.47 -15.75
CA VAL A 61 -5.35 -5.95 -16.21
C VAL A 61 -4.51 -7.03 -16.87
N MET A 62 -4.40 -8.21 -16.25
CA MET A 62 -3.64 -9.34 -16.80
C MET A 62 -4.25 -9.93 -18.08
N ARG A 63 -5.54 -9.69 -18.36
CA ARG A 63 -6.22 -10.21 -19.55
C ARG A 63 -6.28 -9.21 -20.69
N TYR A 64 -6.48 -7.93 -20.39
CA TYR A 64 -6.85 -6.91 -21.37
C TYR A 64 -6.07 -5.61 -21.23
N GLY A 65 -5.32 -5.42 -20.15
CA GLY A 65 -4.54 -4.21 -19.88
C GLY A 65 -3.03 -4.40 -20.03
N ASN A 66 -2.27 -3.44 -19.51
CA ASN A 66 -0.82 -3.55 -19.42
C ASN A 66 -0.40 -4.26 -18.10
N PRO A 67 0.22 -5.46 -18.16
CA PRO A 67 0.61 -6.21 -16.97
C PRO A 67 1.83 -5.62 -16.23
N GLU A 68 2.51 -4.63 -16.79
CA GLU A 68 3.68 -4.01 -16.17
C GLU A 68 3.38 -3.42 -14.78
N SER A 69 2.19 -2.82 -14.61
CA SER A 69 1.70 -2.33 -13.31
C SER A 69 1.65 -3.44 -12.25
N ILE A 70 1.28 -4.67 -12.65
CA ILE A 70 1.21 -5.85 -11.79
C ILE A 70 2.60 -6.35 -11.45
N ARG A 71 3.54 -6.36 -12.39
CA ARG A 71 4.94 -6.77 -12.15
C ARG A 71 5.57 -5.98 -11.00
N TYR A 72 5.51 -4.65 -11.06
CA TYR A 72 6.07 -3.79 -10.01
C TYR A 72 5.31 -3.91 -8.69
N SER A 73 3.98 -4.06 -8.75
CA SER A 73 3.16 -4.29 -7.55
C SER A 73 3.55 -5.59 -6.85
N VAL A 74 3.77 -6.68 -7.60
CA VAL A 74 4.20 -7.96 -7.05
C VAL A 74 5.58 -7.85 -6.40
N ALA A 75 6.56 -7.25 -7.07
CA ALA A 75 7.90 -7.07 -6.51
C ALA A 75 7.85 -6.36 -5.14
N ARG A 76 7.06 -5.29 -5.06
CA ARG A 76 6.88 -4.49 -3.85
C ARG A 76 6.19 -5.26 -2.71
N LEU A 77 5.21 -6.10 -3.04
CA LEU A 77 4.50 -6.94 -2.07
C LEU A 77 5.38 -8.08 -1.55
N LEU A 78 6.20 -8.69 -2.43
CA LEU A 78 7.13 -9.75 -2.04
C LEU A 78 8.15 -9.23 -1.03
N GLU A 79 8.76 -8.08 -1.30
CA GLU A 79 9.69 -7.42 -0.36
C GLU A 79 9.04 -7.15 1.00
N SER A 80 7.80 -6.64 1.00
CA SER A 80 7.06 -6.31 2.21
C SER A 80 6.66 -7.53 3.03
N TYR A 81 6.27 -8.62 2.36
CA TYR A 81 5.85 -9.86 3.02
C TYR A 81 7.03 -10.68 3.52
N ASP A 82 8.12 -10.75 2.75
CA ASP A 82 9.36 -11.41 3.17
C ASP A 82 9.89 -10.81 4.47
N TYR A 83 9.81 -9.48 4.61
CA TYR A 83 10.20 -8.81 5.86
C TYR A 83 9.40 -9.25 7.08
N LEU A 84 8.09 -9.51 6.93
CA LEU A 84 7.26 -10.02 8.03
C LEU A 84 7.62 -11.46 8.44
N LEU A 85 8.16 -12.23 7.51
CA LEU A 85 8.62 -13.61 7.73
C LEU A 85 10.09 -13.69 8.15
N SER A 86 10.85 -12.62 7.95
CA SER A 86 12.28 -12.59 8.19
C SER A 86 12.62 -12.80 9.67
N SER A 87 13.77 -13.44 9.93
CA SER A 87 14.32 -13.60 11.28
C SER A 87 14.79 -12.30 11.93
N ASN A 88 14.71 -11.17 11.20
CA ASN A 88 15.09 -9.85 11.70
C ASN A 88 14.09 -9.32 12.75
N ILE A 89 12.90 -9.90 12.83
CA ILE A 89 11.87 -9.56 13.81
C ILE A 89 11.35 -10.80 14.52
N ASN A 90 10.89 -10.61 15.76
CA ASN A 90 10.22 -11.66 16.50
C ASN A 90 8.71 -11.70 16.18
N LEU A 91 8.02 -12.75 16.65
CA LEU A 91 6.60 -12.96 16.40
C LEU A 91 5.71 -11.83 16.98
N THR A 92 6.10 -11.25 18.12
CA THR A 92 5.38 -10.13 18.74
C THR A 92 5.39 -8.92 17.81
N GLU A 93 6.54 -8.60 17.24
CA GLU A 93 6.72 -7.47 16.34
C GLU A 93 6.06 -7.72 14.98
N ALA A 94 6.20 -8.92 14.42
CA ALA A 94 5.46 -9.32 13.22
C ALA A 94 3.94 -9.18 13.40
N THR A 95 3.42 -9.58 14.57
CA THR A 95 2.00 -9.44 14.92
C THR A 95 1.58 -7.97 15.04
N ARG A 96 2.39 -7.14 15.71
CA ARG A 96 2.14 -5.70 15.83
C ARG A 96 2.05 -5.03 14.46
N ARG A 97 3.01 -5.32 13.57
CA ARG A 97 3.05 -4.77 12.22
C ARG A 97 1.89 -5.26 11.36
N LEU A 98 1.55 -6.56 11.43
CA LEU A 98 0.37 -7.10 10.73
C LEU A 98 -0.93 -6.40 11.16
N ARG A 99 -1.08 -6.05 12.44
CA ARG A 99 -2.23 -5.27 12.93
C ARG A 99 -2.29 -3.88 12.28
N LEU A 100 -1.14 -3.20 12.15
CA LEU A 100 -1.06 -1.91 11.45
C LEU A 100 -1.42 -2.04 9.96
N LEU A 101 -0.92 -3.07 9.28
CA LEU A 101 -1.28 -3.33 7.88
C LEU A 101 -2.79 -3.58 7.69
N ARG A 102 -3.40 -4.33 8.63
CA ARG A 102 -4.85 -4.57 8.64
C ARG A 102 -5.64 -3.28 8.88
N ALA A 103 -5.24 -2.48 9.86
CA ALA A 103 -5.87 -1.19 10.13
C ALA A 103 -5.75 -0.24 8.92
N GLY A 104 -4.58 -0.20 8.29
CA GLY A 104 -4.38 0.60 7.09
C GLY A 104 -5.23 0.13 5.92
N ARG A 105 -5.40 -1.18 5.73
CA ARG A 105 -6.31 -1.74 4.73
C ARG A 105 -7.76 -1.33 4.98
N LEU A 106 -8.22 -1.34 6.23
CA LEU A 106 -9.57 -0.92 6.60
C LEU A 106 -9.80 0.57 6.29
N ALA A 107 -8.85 1.44 6.66
CA ALA A 107 -8.93 2.87 6.36
C ALA A 107 -9.05 3.16 4.84
N LEU A 108 -8.37 2.39 3.99
CA LEU A 108 -8.50 2.50 2.53
C LEU A 108 -9.87 2.05 2.01
N GLN A 109 -10.54 1.13 2.71
CA GLN A 109 -11.89 0.69 2.36
C GLN A 109 -12.93 1.72 2.80
N GLU A 110 -12.79 2.30 3.99
CA GLU A 110 -13.70 3.31 4.53
C GLU A 110 -13.65 4.62 3.71
N SER A 111 -12.45 5.07 3.30
CA SER A 111 -12.29 6.24 2.42
C SER A 111 -12.90 6.08 1.03
N LYS A 112 -13.29 4.86 0.62
CA LYS A 112 -14.08 4.62 -0.60
C LYS A 112 -15.57 4.98 -0.42
N HIS A 113 -16.05 5.11 0.81
CA HIS A 113 -17.47 5.28 1.15
C HIS A 113 -17.85 6.70 1.59
N GLU A 114 -16.89 7.63 1.65
CA GLU A 114 -17.17 9.03 1.91
C GLU A 114 -17.70 9.70 0.61
N PRO A 115 -18.95 10.21 0.57
CA PRO A 115 -19.43 10.96 -0.58
C PRO A 115 -18.64 12.27 -0.69
N ARG A 116 -18.15 12.56 -1.90
CA ARG A 116 -17.53 13.84 -2.23
C ARG A 116 -18.56 14.95 -2.28
#